data_AF-A0A0S7WY82-F1
#
_entry.id   AF-A0A0S7WY82-F1
#
_cell.length_a   1.000
_cell.length_b   1.000
_cell.length_c   1.000
_cell.angle_alpha   90.00
_cell.angle_beta   90.00
_cell.angle_gamma   90.00
#
_symmetry.space_group_name_H-M   'P 1'
#
loop_
_entity.id
_entity.type
_entity.pdbx_description
1 polymer ?
#
loop_
_entity_poly.entity_id
_entity_poly.type
_entity_poly.pdbx_seq_one_letter_code
_entity_poly.pdbx_strand_id
1 'polypeptide(L)'
;MAKRKYTWYIEPLSDQTNLKIGAHIIRKTTIRADCVAVRCVDGRERDLWRCGFDLVSFLRDSKEDLNLNFRVYIQVDNGPIRPCPSFLYKKKKKRKLKTK
;
A
#
# COMPACT_ATOMS: atom_id res chain seq x y z
N MET A 1 23.85 -11.89 9.45
CA MET A 1 23.25 -10.64 8.93
C MET A 1 21.78 -10.62 9.29
N ALA A 2 21.33 -9.69 10.14
CA ALA A 2 19.90 -9.57 10.44
C ALA A 2 19.16 -9.11 9.17
N LYS A 3 18.13 -9.85 8.75
CA LYS A 3 17.26 -9.41 7.65
C LYS A 3 16.45 -8.20 8.15
N ARG A 4 16.54 -7.07 7.45
CA ARG A 4 15.71 -5.89 7.71
C ARG A 4 14.24 -6.28 7.65
N LYS A 5 13.46 -5.91 8.66
CA LYS A 5 12.01 -6.10 8.65
C LYS A 5 11.37 -4.95 7.88
N TYR A 6 10.46 -5.25 6.96
CA TYR A 6 9.69 -4.25 6.25
C TYR A 6 8.23 -4.40 6.63
N THR A 7 7.67 -3.36 7.24
CA THR A 7 6.24 -3.26 7.50
C THR A 7 5.65 -2.28 6.50
N TRP A 8 4.56 -2.67 5.85
CA TRP A 8 3.87 -1.82 4.89
C TRP A 8 2.56 -1.32 5.46
N TYR A 9 2.14 -0.16 4.96
CA TYR A 9 0.98 0.55 5.43
C TYR A 9 0.22 1.15 4.25
N ILE A 10 -1.10 1.16 4.34
CA ILE A 10 -1.97 1.71 3.31
C ILE A 10 -2.91 2.74 3.93
N GLU A 11 -2.93 3.93 3.35
CA GLU A 11 -3.88 4.99 3.68
C GLU A 11 -4.95 5.03 2.58
N PRO A 12 -6.20 4.62 2.84
CA PRO A 12 -7.30 4.85 1.90
C PRO A 12 -7.62 6.35 1.86
N LEU A 13 -7.71 6.90 0.65
CA LEU A 13 -8.05 8.32 0.44
C LEU A 13 -9.54 8.54 0.14
N SER A 14 -10.35 7.49 0.25
CA SER A 14 -11.79 7.51 -0.03
C SER A 14 -12.49 6.42 0.78
N ASP A 15 -13.68 6.72 1.30
CA ASP A 15 -14.53 5.77 2.04
C ASP A 15 -14.82 4.50 1.24
N GLN A 16 -15.06 4.65 -0.07
CA GLN A 16 -15.28 3.50 -0.95
C GLN A 16 -14.03 2.61 -1.04
N THR A 17 -12.83 3.22 -1.02
CA THR A 17 -11.57 2.48 -1.03
C THR A 17 -11.35 1.79 0.32
N ASN A 18 -11.68 2.45 1.44
CA ASN A 18 -11.61 1.84 2.77
C ASN A 18 -12.50 0.60 2.88
N LEU A 19 -13.75 0.69 2.42
CA LEU A 19 -14.69 -0.44 2.40
C LEU A 19 -14.20 -1.59 1.51
N LYS A 20 -13.71 -1.29 0.30
CA LYS A 20 -13.19 -2.30 -0.64
C LYS A 20 -11.93 -2.99 -0.10
N ILE A 21 -11.02 -2.21 0.51
CA ILE A 21 -9.81 -2.75 1.16
C ILE A 21 -10.19 -3.67 2.31
N GLY A 22 -11.07 -3.22 3.22
CA GLY A 22 -11.56 -4.03 4.33
C GLY A 22 -12.23 -5.34 3.85
N ALA A 23 -13.11 -5.26 2.84
CA ALA A 23 -13.77 -6.43 2.28
C ALA A 23 -12.79 -7.43 1.65
N HIS A 24 -11.73 -6.96 0.99
CA HIS A 24 -10.70 -7.84 0.42
C HIS A 24 -9.74 -8.43 1.44
N ILE A 25 -9.41 -7.68 2.49
CA ILE A 25 -8.63 -8.18 3.63
C ILE A 25 -9.38 -9.32 4.32
N ILE A 26 -10.67 -9.12 4.62
CA ILE A 26 -11.49 -10.11 5.32
C ILE A 26 -11.69 -11.39 4.49
N ARG A 27 -11.83 -11.25 3.16
CA ARG A 27 -11.99 -12.41 2.26
C ARG A 27 -10.72 -13.22 2.05
N LYS A 28 -9.53 -12.63 2.17
CA LYS A 28 -8.26 -13.35 2.16
C LYS A 28 -7.83 -13.62 3.61
N THR A 29 -8.45 -14.63 4.22
CA THR A 29 -8.28 -15.17 5.60
C THR A 29 -6.84 -15.24 6.13
N THR A 30 -5.81 -15.18 5.28
CA THR A 30 -4.39 -15.25 5.67
C THR A 30 -3.74 -13.89 5.92
N ILE A 31 -4.38 -12.78 5.55
CA ILE A 31 -3.77 -11.45 5.65
C ILE A 31 -4.28 -10.75 6.92
N ARG A 32 -3.51 -10.83 8.01
CA ARG A 32 -3.70 -9.94 9.15
C ARG A 32 -3.42 -8.52 8.70
N ALA A 33 -4.46 -7.72 8.56
CA ALA A 33 -4.32 -6.29 8.41
C ALA A 33 -5.14 -5.60 9.49
N ASP A 34 -4.45 -4.75 10.24
CA ASP A 34 -5.00 -4.00 11.36
C ASP A 34 -5.02 -2.53 10.96
N CYS A 35 -6.17 -1.88 11.10
CA CYS A 35 -6.24 -0.43 11.01
C CYS A 35 -5.63 0.15 12.30
N VAL A 36 -4.56 0.91 12.16
CA VAL A 36 -3.85 1.54 13.28
C VAL A 36 -3.71 3.02 13.01
N ALA A 37 -4.08 3.84 13.99
CA ALA A 37 -3.74 5.25 14.00
C ALA A 37 -2.22 5.36 14.23
N VAL A 38 -1.49 5.88 13.24
CA VAL A 38 -0.04 6.05 13.36
C VAL A 38 0.38 7.47 12.99
N ARG A 39 1.29 8.01 13.79
CA ARG A 39 1.95 9.29 13.53
C ARG A 39 3.09 9.10 12.52
N CYS A 40 2.94 9.72 11.36
CA CYS A 40 3.95 9.70 10.30
C CYS A 40 5.04 10.76 10.50
N VAL A 41 6.11 10.69 9.69
CA VAL A 41 7.25 11.63 9.72
C VAL A 41 6.90 13.10 9.53
N ASP A 42 5.77 13.39 8.90
CA ASP A 42 5.25 14.74 8.70
C ASP A 42 4.47 15.25 9.92
N GLY A 43 4.49 14.51 11.02
CA GLY A 43 3.86 14.88 12.29
C GLY A 43 2.35 14.63 12.34
N ARG A 44 1.73 14.20 11.24
CA ARG A 44 0.29 13.94 11.15
C ARG A 44 -0.05 12.51 11.54
N GLU A 45 -1.09 12.36 12.35
CA GLU A 45 -1.72 11.07 12.65
C GLU A 45 -2.64 10.66 11.50
N ARG A 46 -2.61 9.38 11.14
CA ARG A 46 -3.39 8.82 10.04
C ARG A 46 -3.87 7.41 10.39
N ASP A 47 -5.07 7.08 9.94
CA ASP A 47 -5.59 5.73 9.92
C ASP A 47 -4.91 4.92 8.81
N LEU A 48 -3.93 4.12 9.20
CA LEU A 48 -3.16 3.29 8.29
C LEU A 48 -3.51 1.81 8.48
N TRP A 49 -3.80 1.14 7.38
CA TRP A 49 -3.90 -0.31 7.36
C TRP A 49 -2.51 -0.92 7.35
N ARG A 50 -2.07 -1.46 8.49
CA ARG A 50 -0.82 -2.23 8.60
C ARG A 50 -1.00 -3.53 7.82
N CYS A 51 -0.08 -3.82 6.91
CA CYS A 51 -0.16 -5.02 6.09
C CYS A 51 1.21 -5.51 5.59
N GLY A 52 1.19 -6.72 5.02
CA GLY A 52 2.35 -7.30 4.34
C GLY A 52 2.49 -6.84 2.89
N PHE A 53 3.66 -7.07 2.32
CA PHE A 53 3.99 -6.75 0.92
C PHE A 53 2.99 -7.39 -0.08
N ASP A 54 2.50 -8.59 0.21
CA ASP A 54 1.54 -9.31 -0.63
C ASP A 54 0.22 -8.55 -0.81
N LEU A 55 -0.30 -7.95 0.27
CA LEU A 55 -1.54 -7.17 0.19
C LEU A 55 -1.33 -5.89 -0.62
N VAL A 56 -0.24 -5.17 -0.37
CA VAL A 56 0.08 -3.93 -1.09
C VAL A 56 0.27 -4.20 -2.57
N SER A 57 0.95 -5.29 -2.91
CA SER A 57 1.16 -5.72 -4.31
C SER A 57 -0.17 -6.08 -4.97
N PHE A 58 -1.02 -6.84 -4.28
CA PHE A 58 -2.36 -7.17 -4.76
C PHE A 58 -3.20 -5.91 -5.01
N LEU A 59 -3.29 -5.00 -4.03
CA LEU A 59 -4.06 -3.77 -4.18
C LEU A 59 -3.49 -2.83 -5.24
N ARG A 60 -2.16 -2.81 -5.43
CA ARG A 60 -1.52 -2.07 -6.53
C ARG A 60 -1.93 -2.63 -7.88
N ASP A 61 -1.90 -3.96 -8.04
CA ASP A 61 -2.25 -4.59 -9.32
C ASP A 61 -3.75 -4.50 -9.63
N SER A 62 -4.60 -4.53 -8.61
CA SER A 62 -6.05 -4.29 -8.74
C SER A 62 -6.44 -2.80 -8.68
N LYS A 63 -5.48 -1.86 -8.58
CA LYS A 63 -5.78 -0.43 -8.38
C LYS A 63 -6.63 0.16 -9.49
N GLU A 64 -6.29 -0.14 -10.74
CA GLU A 64 -7.00 0.36 -11.93
C GLU A 64 -8.35 -0.35 -12.09
N ASP A 65 -8.39 -1.66 -11.89
CA ASP A 65 -9.60 -2.49 -12.05
C ASP A 65 -10.68 -2.16 -11.02
N LEU A 66 -10.26 -1.98 -9.75
CA LEU A 66 -11.17 -1.71 -8.64
C LEU A 66 -11.35 -0.20 -8.36
N ASN A 67 -10.72 0.66 -9.16
CA ASN A 67 -10.68 2.11 -8.99
C ASN A 67 -10.33 2.52 -7.54
N LEU A 68 -9.22 1.99 -7.02
CA LEU A 68 -8.81 2.19 -5.63
C LEU A 68 -7.96 3.45 -5.50
N ASN A 69 -8.33 4.34 -4.57
CA ASN A 69 -7.54 5.52 -4.26
C ASN A 69 -6.90 5.40 -2.88
N PHE A 70 -5.61 5.07 -2.87
CA PHE A 70 -4.85 4.89 -1.64
C PHE A 70 -3.38 5.33 -1.81
N ARG A 71 -2.75 5.65 -0.68
CA ARG A 71 -1.31 5.90 -0.56
C ARG A 71 -0.64 4.73 0.15
N VAL A 72 0.64 4.54 -0.17
CA VAL A 72 1.47 3.47 0.40
C VAL A 72 2.55 4.11 1.25
N TYR A 73 2.75 3.54 2.43
CA TYR A 73 3.79 3.91 3.38
C TYR A 73 4.59 2.66 3.75
N ILE A 74 5.85 2.87 4.13
CA ILE A 74 6.77 1.80 4.51
C ILE A 74 7.50 2.18 5.80
N GLN A 75 7.69 1.18 6.66
CA GLN A 75 8.54 1.24 7.84
C GLN A 75 9.64 0.19 7.70
N VAL A 76 10.87 0.62 7.93
CA VAL A 76 12.03 -0.28 7.96
C VAL A 76 12.40 -0.50 9.42
N ASP A 77 12.38 -1.76 9.84
CA ASP A 77 12.52 -2.19 11.22
C ASP A 77 11.53 -1.47 12.14
N ASN A 78 12.00 -0.70 13.12
CA ASN A 78 11.19 0.17 13.96
C ASN A 78 11.44 1.66 13.66
N GLY A 79 11.90 1.95 12.45
CA GLY A 79 12.20 3.30 12.01
C GLY A 79 10.96 4.16 11.77
N PRO A 80 11.15 5.38 11.28
CA PRO A 80 10.06 6.27 10.90
C PRO A 80 9.25 5.72 9.72
N ILE A 81 7.93 5.89 9.76
CA ILE A 81 7.03 5.57 8.65
C ILE A 81 7.14 6.64 7.57
N ARG A 82 7.54 6.23 6.37
CA ARG A 82 7.75 7.13 5.23
C ARG A 82 6.78 6.83 4.08
N PRO A 83 6.31 7.85 3.36
CA PRO A 83 5.54 7.63 2.14
C PRO A 83 6.40 6.95 1.07
N CYS A 84 5.84 5.96 0.38
CA CYS A 84 6.46 5.23 -0.71
C CYS A 84 5.64 5.38 -2.01
N PRO A 85 5.52 6.60 -2.56
CA PRO A 85 4.67 6.85 -3.73
C PRO A 85 5.15 6.07 -4.96
N SER A 86 6.47 5.84 -5.09
CA SER A 86 7.08 5.06 -6.18
C SER A 86 6.51 3.65 -6.31
N PHE A 87 5.96 3.07 -5.23
CA PHE A 87 5.36 1.74 -5.26
C PHE A 87 4.08 1.68 -6.11
N LEU A 88 3.36 2.80 -6.21
CA LEU A 88 2.11 2.90 -6.97
C LEU A 88 2.34 3.17 -8.45
N TYR A 89 3.49 3.71 -8.83
CA TYR A 89 3.79 3.99 -10.22
C TYR A 89 4.36 2.74 -10.89
N LYS A 90 3.52 2.04 -11.66
CA LYS A 90 4.02 1.10 -12.68
C LYS A 90 4.91 1.90 -13.63
N LYS A 91 6.21 1.59 -13.70
CA LYS A 91 7.07 2.12 -14.78
C LYS A 91 6.39 1.78 -16.10
N LYS A 92 5.87 2.79 -16.81
CA LYS A 92 5.36 2.59 -18.17
C LYS A 92 6.49 1.97 -18.99
N LYS A 93 6.35 0.69 -19.35
CA LYS A 93 7.25 0.04 -20.31
C LYS A 93 7.09 0.86 -21.60
N LYS A 94 8.12 1.65 -21.98
CA LYS A 94 8.11 2.37 -23.26
C LYS A 94 7.92 1.29 -24.34
N ARG A 95 6.71 1.17 -24.90
CA ARG A 95 6.50 0.42 -26.13
C ARG A 95 7.37 1.13 -27.16
N LYS A 96 8.48 0.50 -27.58
CA LYS A 96 9.14 0.91 -28.82
C LYS A 96 8.10 0.64 -29.91
N LEU A 97 7.42 1.70 -30.38
CA LEU A 97 6.74 1.64 -31.67
C LEU A 97 7.84 1.30 -32.68
N LYS A 98 7.86 0.06 -33.17
CA LYS A 98 8.53 -0.26 -34.42
C LYS A 98 7.63 0.35 -35.51
N THR A 99 7.99 1.54 -35.95
CA THR A 99 7.44 2.14 -37.16
C THR A 99 8.13 1.48 -38.35
N LYS A 100 7.32 0.81 -39.18
CA LYS A 100 7.57 0.31 -40.55
C LYS A 100 8.77 -0.61 -40.77
#